data_AF-A0A849BY67-F1
#
_entry.id   AF-A0A849BY67-F1
#
_cell.length_a   1.000
_cell.length_b   1.000
_cell.length_c   1.000
_cell.angle_alpha   90.00
_cell.angle_beta   90.00
_cell.angle_gamma   90.00
#
_symmetry.space_group_name_H-M   'P 1'
#
loop_
_entity.id
_entity.type
_entity.pdbx_description
1 polymer ?
#
loop_
_entity_poly.entity_id
_entity_poly.type
_entity_poly.pdbx_seq_one_letter_code
_entity_poly.pdbx_strand_id
1 'polypeptide(L)' 'MTNNPPTRQWFKSSRSAQGNECVEVFLADDAVGVRDSKNPGGPELFFSGKAWDDFLTSGIWRR' A
#
# COMPACT_ATOMS: atom_id res chain seq x y z
N MET A 1 -23.98 16.24 -7.78
CA MET A 1 -23.21 15.02 -8.08
C MET A 1 -21.73 15.34 -7.86
N THR A 2 -21.25 15.26 -6.62
CA THR A 2 -19.82 15.43 -6.35
C THR A 2 -19.15 14.08 -6.58
N ASN A 3 -18.59 13.90 -7.77
CA ASN A 3 -17.73 12.78 -8.12
C ASN A 3 -16.38 12.92 -7.40
N ASN A 4 -16.38 12.83 -6.07
CA ASN A 4 -15.13 12.66 -5.35
C ASN A 4 -14.87 11.15 -5.27
N PRO A 5 -13.86 10.62 -5.99
CA PRO A 5 -13.49 9.23 -5.80
C PRO A 5 -13.17 9.00 -4.32
N PRO A 6 -13.44 7.79 -3.77
CA PRO A 6 -13.10 7.48 -2.40
C PRO A 6 -11.62 7.84 -2.15
N THR A 7 -11.39 8.65 -1.12
CA THR A 7 -10.05 9.11 -0.79
C THR A 7 -9.24 7.91 -0.30
N ARG A 8 -8.14 7.61 -0.99
CA ARG A 8 -7.19 6.56 -0.58
C ARG A 8 -6.52 7.01 0.72
N GLN A 9 -6.86 6.33 1.83
CA GLN A 9 -6.30 6.62 3.15
C GLN A 9 -4.94 5.93 3.29
N TRP A 10 -3.89 6.61 2.81
CA TRP A 10 -2.51 6.13 2.93
C TRP A 10 -2.02 6.25 4.37
N PHE A 11 -1.35 5.20 4.85
CA PHE A 11 -0.66 5.20 6.13
C PHE A 11 0.74 4.62 5.98
N LYS A 12 1.67 5.13 6.78
CA LYS A 12 3.06 4.71 6.76
C LYS A 12 3.23 3.34 7.41
N SER A 13 3.96 2.45 6.76
CA SER A 13 4.31 1.14 7.32
C SER A 13 5.16 1.29 8.58
N SER A 14 4.91 0.47 9.59
CA SER A 14 5.71 0.38 10.83
C SER A 14 7.16 -0.05 10.59
N ARG A 15 7.48 -0.62 9.41
CA ARG A 15 8.83 -0.99 9.00
C ARG A 15 9.62 0.17 8.38
N SER A 16 8.98 1.33 8.21
CA SER A 16 9.63 2.54 7.70
C SER A 16 10.42 3.23 8.81
N ALA A 17 11.66 2.80 9.05
CA ALA A 17 12.56 3.48 9.98
C ALA A 17 13.03 4.84 9.42
N GLN A 18 13.52 5.72 10.31
CA GLN A 18 14.10 6.99 9.89
C GLN A 18 15.32 6.76 8.98
N GLY A 19 15.31 7.38 7.80
CA GLY A 19 16.46 7.37 6.90
C GLY A 19 16.12 6.85 5.52
N ASN A 20 15.95 5.55 5.32
CA ASN A 20 16.31 5.01 4.00
C ASN A 20 15.19 4.38 3.17
N GLU A 21 14.15 3.79 3.74
CA GLU A 21 13.11 3.12 2.93
C GLU A 21 11.74 3.30 3.60
N CYS A 22 10.95 4.25 3.09
CA CYS A 22 9.64 4.57 3.65
C CYS A 22 8.55 4.11 2.69
N VAL A 23 7.66 3.26 3.18
CA VAL A 23 6.54 2.71 2.41
C VAL A 23 5.24 3.21 3.02
N GLU A 24 4.34 3.69 2.16
CA GLU A 24 2.94 3.91 2.50
C GLU A 24 2.07 2.84 1.85
N VAL A 25 1.02 2.46 2.57
CA VAL A 25 0.01 1.49 2.13
C VAL A 25 -1.37 2.10 2.33
N PHE A 26 -2.31 1.80 1.45
CA PHE A 26 -3.74 1.89 1.80
C PHE A 26 -4.38 0.52 1.62
N LEU A 27 -5.41 0.26 2.41
CA LEU A 27 -6.19 -0.97 2.38
C LEU A 27 -7.65 -0.60 2.12
N ALA A 28 -8.23 -1.15 1.06
CA ALA A 28 -9.65 -1.14 0.77
C ALA A 28 -10.13 -2.59 0.62
N ASP A 29 -11.46 -2.80 0.58
CA ASP A 29 -12.04 -4.15 0.52
C ASP A 29 -11.57 -4.94 -0.71
N ASP A 30 -11.40 -4.28 -1.85
CA ASP A 30 -11.06 -4.91 -3.14
C ASP A 30 -9.66 -4.55 -3.65
N ALA A 31 -8.96 -3.62 -3.01
CA ALA A 31 -7.71 -3.08 -3.51
C ALA A 31 -6.69 -2.75 -2.39
N VAL A 32 -5.42 -3.01 -2.70
CA VAL A 32 -4.28 -2.60 -1.88
C VAL A 32 -3.33 -1.79 -2.75
N GLY A 33 -2.94 -0.61 -2.26
CA GLY A 33 -1.91 0.21 -2.89
C GLY A 33 -0.65 0.25 -2.06
N VAL A 34 0.50 0.25 -2.74
CA VAL A 34 1.82 0.41 -2.12
C VAL A 34 2.60 1.48 -2.88
N ARG A 35 3.19 2.43 -2.16
CA ARG A 35 4.02 3.48 -2.76
C ARG A 35 5.20 3.88 -1.88
N ASP A 36 6.18 4.54 -2.51
CA ASP A 36 7.27 5.21 -1.81
C ASP A 36 6.72 6.46 -1.09
N SER A 37 6.85 6.50 0.24
CA SER A 37 6.42 7.68 1.01
C SER A 37 7.22 8.92 0.66
N LYS A 38 8.44 8.77 0.12
CA LYS A 38 9.29 9.91 -0.26
C LYS A 38 8.88 10.49 -1.61
N ASN A 39 8.08 9.78 -2.39
CA ASN A 39 7.54 10.25 -3.67
C ASN A 39 6.03 9.92 -3.82
N PRO A 40 5.13 10.57 -3.06
CA PRO A 40 3.68 10.26 -3.06
C PRO A 40 2.96 10.44 -4.41
N GLY A 41 3.55 11.19 -5.34
CA GLY A 41 3.04 11.39 -6.71
C GLY A 41 3.73 10.52 -7.76
N GLY A 42 4.66 9.65 -7.34
CA GLY A 42 5.35 8.70 -8.20
C GLY A 42 4.50 7.47 -8.53
N PRO A 43 5.13 6.44 -9.13
CA PRO A 43 4.47 5.18 -9.42
C PRO A 43 3.92 4.51 -8.16
N GLU A 44 2.71 3.99 -8.27
CA GLU A 44 2.00 3.25 -7.22
C GLU A 44 1.79 1.81 -7.72
N LEU A 45 2.02 0.83 -6.85
CA LEU A 45 1.68 -0.57 -7.13
C LEU A 45 0.26 -0.85 -6.64
N PHE A 46 -0.56 -1.51 -7.46
CA PHE A 46 -1.92 -1.91 -7.12
C PHE A 46 -2.07 -3.43 -7.18
N PHE A 47 -2.72 -3.95 -6.15
CA PHE A 47 -3.09 -5.36 -6.05
C PHE A 47 -4.58 -5.46 -5.77
N SER A 48 -5.22 -6.51 -6.28
CA SER A 48 -6.54 -6.89 -5.78
C SER A 48 -6.41 -7.39 -4.33
N GLY A 49 -7.48 -7.27 -3.54
CA GLY A 49 -7.53 -7.82 -2.18
C GLY A 49 -7.12 -9.29 -2.15
N LYS A 50 -7.63 -10.10 -3.08
CA LYS A 50 -7.26 -11.53 -3.20
C LYS A 50 -5.76 -11.75 -3.44
N ALA A 51 -5.14 -11.00 -4.35
CA ALA A 51 -3.71 -11.18 -4.63
C ALA A 51 -2.85 -10.80 -3.42
N TRP A 52 -3.29 -9.79 -2.66
CA TRP A 52 -2.63 -9.40 -1.41
C TRP A 52 -2.75 -10.48 -0.33
N ASP A 53 -3.93 -11.07 -0.14
CA ASP A 53 -4.13 -12.17 0.80
C ASP A 53 -3.31 -13.41 0.43
N ASP A 54 -3.27 -13.77 -0.86
CA ASP A 54 -2.44 -14.87 -1.36
C ASP A 54 -0.94 -14.59 -1.07
N PHE A 55 -0.47 -13.36 -1.26
CA PHE A 55 0.88 -12.94 -0.89
C PHE A 55 1.15 -13.07 0.62
N LEU A 56 0.24 -12.58 1.47
CA LEU A 56 0.40 -12.65 2.94
C LEU A 56 0.41 -14.09 3.45
N THR A 57 -0.45 -14.96 2.90
CA THR A 57 -0.55 -16.36 3.30
C THR A 57 0.60 -17.22 2.77
N SER A 58 1.21 -16.86 1.63
CA SER A 58 2.35 -17.58 1.05
C SER A 58 3.58 -17.65 1.97
N GLY A 59 3.71 -16.71 2.92
CA GLY A 59 4.83 -16.67 3.87
C GLY A 59 6.17 -16.24 3.25
N ILE A 60 6.23 -15.91 1.96
CA ILE A 60 7.48 -15.52 1.28
C ILE A 60 8.14 -14.26 1.85
N TRP A 61 7.36 -13.44 2.57
CA TRP A 61 7.82 -12.23 3.24
C TRP A 61 8.52 -12.49 4.58
N ARG A 62 8.42 -13.71 5.12
CA ARG A 62 9.10 -14.11 6.36
C ARG A 62 10.53 -14.51 6.01
N ARG A 63 11.48 -13.60 6.21
CA ARG A 63 12.92 -13.90 6.34
C ARG A 63 13.30 -13.97 7.81
#